data_AF-A0A538D218-F1
#
_entry.id   AF-A0A538D218-F1
#
_cell.length_a   1.000
_cell.length_b   1.000
_cell.length_c   1.000
_cell.angle_alpha   90.00
_cell.angle_beta   90.00
_cell.angle_gamma   90.00
#
_symmetry.space_group_name_H-M   'P 1'
#
loop_
_entity.id
_entity.type
_entity.pdbx_description
1 polymer ?
#
loop_
_entity_poly.entity_id
_entity_poly.type
_entity_poly.pdbx_seq_one_letter_code
_entity_poly.pdbx_strand_id
1 'polypeptide(L)'
;MHTDWVYGGRFQHVFGRLTYRGRPVYGYRTTRLGAPTDRFGRLLYLDTLDAPAYGHGWRRENSFVTHKGTGVFCYGFFRHDPTSGGYVAPPNWPRHHRRGPGVGKRYRVTVAGPGVTPDISWEGLGLHPYSPKNPADVAYEQAQNAILDSYGDRLCRQH
;
A
#
# COMPACT_ATOMS: atom_id res chain seq x y z
N MET A 1 -9.93 -0.98 4.69
CA MET A 1 -8.66 -1.26 3.99
C MET A 1 -8.78 -2.65 3.42
N HIS A 2 -8.28 -2.86 2.21
CA HIS A 2 -8.61 -3.99 1.37
C HIS A 2 -7.37 -4.50 0.65
N THR A 3 -7.38 -5.79 0.32
CA THR A 3 -6.44 -6.45 -0.58
C THR A 3 -7.18 -6.85 -1.83
N ASP A 4 -6.53 -6.76 -2.98
CA ASP A 4 -7.10 -7.15 -4.28
C ASP A 4 -5.97 -7.36 -5.30
N TRP A 5 -6.32 -7.67 -6.54
CA TRP A 5 -5.42 -7.68 -7.67
C TRP A 5 -5.63 -6.46 -8.57
N VAL A 6 -4.60 -6.12 -9.34
CA VAL A 6 -4.56 -4.94 -10.21
C VAL A 6 -3.84 -5.24 -11.52
N TYR A 7 -4.18 -4.49 -12.57
CA TYR A 7 -3.73 -4.68 -13.95
C TYR A 7 -4.15 -6.04 -14.52
N GLY A 8 -5.43 -6.37 -14.38
CA GLY A 8 -6.04 -7.62 -14.84
C GLY A 8 -5.51 -8.83 -14.08
N GLY A 9 -5.47 -8.76 -12.75
CA GLY A 9 -4.98 -9.87 -11.92
C GLY A 9 -3.45 -10.01 -11.82
N ARG A 10 -2.69 -9.19 -12.57
CA ARG A 10 -1.23 -9.38 -12.73
C ARG A 10 -0.43 -9.13 -11.46
N PHE A 11 -0.87 -8.18 -10.64
CA PHE A 11 -0.20 -7.82 -9.39
C PHE A 11 -1.19 -7.81 -8.26
N GLN A 12 -0.75 -8.16 -7.05
CA GLN A 12 -1.53 -7.89 -5.85
C GLN A 12 -1.36 -6.43 -5.45
N HIS A 13 -2.36 -5.87 -4.78
CA HIS A 13 -2.26 -4.55 -4.18
C HIS A 13 -2.99 -4.48 -2.84
N VAL A 14 -2.69 -3.43 -2.08
CA VAL A 14 -3.51 -2.99 -0.96
C VAL A 14 -4.05 -1.60 -1.24
N PHE A 15 -5.28 -1.34 -0.83
CA PHE A 15 -5.88 -0.02 -0.99
C PHE A 15 -6.81 0.34 0.16
N GLY A 16 -7.16 1.61 0.24
CA GLY A 16 -8.11 2.09 1.21
C GLY A 16 -8.14 3.60 1.27
N ARG A 17 -8.80 4.11 2.31
CA ARG A 17 -8.94 5.53 2.57
C ARG A 17 -8.63 5.82 4.03
N LEU A 18 -7.72 6.76 4.27
CA LEU A 18 -7.43 7.27 5.60
C LEU A 18 -8.36 8.45 5.91
N THR A 19 -9.16 8.31 6.96
CA THR A 19 -10.03 9.38 7.44
C THR A 19 -9.88 9.58 8.94
N TYR A 20 -10.16 10.80 9.39
CA TYR A 20 -10.28 11.15 10.79
C TYR A 20 -11.57 11.94 10.97
N ARG A 21 -12.49 11.44 11.82
CA ARG A 21 -13.83 12.01 12.02
C ARG A 21 -14.59 12.21 10.69
N GLY A 22 -14.51 11.23 9.80
CA GLY A 22 -15.15 11.25 8.47
C GLY A 22 -14.47 12.15 7.44
N ARG A 23 -13.43 12.92 7.81
CA ARG A 23 -12.71 13.81 6.88
C ARG A 23 -11.44 13.12 6.38
N PRO A 24 -11.08 13.27 5.09
CA PRO A 24 -9.88 12.66 4.53
C PRO A 24 -8.62 13.27 5.16
N VAL A 25 -7.67 12.41 5.50
CA VAL A 25 -6.31 12.82 5.89
C VAL A 25 -5.42 12.69 4.67
N TYR A 26 -4.65 13.73 4.36
CA TYR A 26 -3.72 13.80 3.23
C TYR A 26 -2.60 14.80 3.52
N GLY A 27 -1.60 14.91 2.65
CA GLY A 27 -0.55 15.93 2.75
C GLY A 27 -0.78 17.12 1.82
N TYR A 28 -0.25 18.30 2.17
CA TYR A 28 -0.20 19.47 1.31
C TYR A 28 1.12 19.60 0.57
N ARG A 29 2.22 19.15 1.19
CA ARG A 29 3.57 19.17 0.62
C ARG A 29 4.36 17.95 1.03
N THR A 30 5.15 17.42 0.10
CA THR A 30 6.11 16.34 0.33
C THR A 30 7.48 16.73 -0.21
N THR A 31 8.53 16.10 0.31
CA THR A 31 9.85 16.13 -0.32
C THR A 31 9.81 15.40 -1.67
N ARG A 32 10.90 15.51 -2.45
CA ARG A 32 11.06 14.73 -3.69
C ARG A 32 10.97 13.21 -3.46
N LEU A 33 11.24 12.73 -2.24
CA LEU A 33 11.18 11.32 -1.87
C LEU A 33 9.85 10.93 -1.20
N GLY A 34 8.87 11.84 -1.14
CA GLY A 34 7.53 11.54 -0.63
C GLY A 34 7.33 11.73 0.88
N ALA A 35 8.33 12.24 1.62
CA ALA A 35 8.17 12.53 3.04
C ALA A 35 7.33 13.80 3.25
N PRO A 36 6.30 13.81 4.12
CA PRO A 36 5.52 15.00 4.41
C PRO A 36 6.40 16.13 4.98
N THR A 37 6.17 17.37 4.52
CA THR A 37 6.85 18.58 5.05
C THR A 37 5.89 19.52 5.79
N ASP A 38 4.65 19.11 5.96
CA ASP A 38 3.62 19.80 6.74
C ASP A 38 3.20 18.99 7.96
N ARG A 39 2.41 19.60 8.85
CA ARG A 39 1.95 18.96 10.11
C ARG A 39 0.69 18.11 9.94
N PHE A 40 0.07 18.12 8.76
CA PHE A 40 -1.21 17.47 8.50
C PHE A 40 -1.04 16.10 7.84
N GLY A 41 -0.13 15.99 6.88
CA GLY A 41 0.21 14.75 6.19
C GLY A 41 0.74 13.67 7.13
N ARG A 42 0.48 12.41 6.78
CA ARG A 42 0.97 11.24 7.49
C ARG A 42 1.53 10.24 6.49
N LEU A 43 2.59 9.56 6.89
CA LEU A 43 3.04 8.35 6.21
C LEU A 43 2.21 7.18 6.69
N LEU A 44 1.72 6.41 5.73
CA LEU A 44 1.22 5.06 5.93
C LEU A 44 2.41 4.14 5.77
N TYR A 45 2.72 3.36 6.81
CA TYR A 45 3.79 2.38 6.79
C TYR A 45 3.19 1.01 6.48
N LEU A 46 3.59 0.41 5.36
CA LEU A 46 3.17 -0.92 4.95
C LEU A 46 4.27 -1.93 5.28
N ASP A 47 3.95 -2.88 6.14
CA ASP A 47 4.78 -4.04 6.45
C ASP A 47 4.16 -5.31 5.83
N THR A 48 5.01 -6.27 5.47
CA THR A 48 4.63 -7.58 4.91
C THR A 48 5.26 -8.70 5.74
N LEU A 49 4.50 -9.77 5.99
CA LEU A 49 4.94 -10.93 6.77
C LEU A 49 5.38 -12.07 5.85
N ASP A 50 6.59 -12.59 6.08
CA ASP A 50 7.13 -13.77 5.40
C ASP A 50 7.10 -13.66 3.86
N ALA A 51 7.32 -12.45 3.31
CA ALA A 51 7.43 -12.30 1.87
C ALA A 51 8.69 -13.03 1.35
N PRO A 52 8.59 -13.94 0.35
CA PRO A 52 9.75 -14.69 -0.15
C PRO A 52 10.93 -13.80 -0.58
N ALA A 53 10.64 -12.61 -1.11
CA ALA A 53 11.66 -11.65 -1.51
C ALA A 53 12.41 -11.00 -0.33
N TYR A 54 11.84 -11.01 0.89
CA TYR A 54 12.37 -10.32 2.07
C TYR A 54 12.74 -11.26 3.23
N GLY A 55 12.38 -12.53 3.13
CA GLY A 55 12.63 -13.54 4.15
C GLY A 55 11.60 -13.51 5.29
N HIS A 56 11.91 -14.25 6.35
CA HIS A 56 11.00 -14.47 7.48
C HIS A 56 10.75 -13.22 8.33
N GLY A 57 9.56 -13.19 8.94
CA GLY A 57 9.10 -12.15 9.86
C GLY A 57 8.49 -10.94 9.16
N TRP A 58 8.12 -9.95 9.97
CA TRP A 58 7.61 -8.67 9.48
C TRP A 58 8.75 -7.83 8.89
N ARG A 59 8.58 -7.38 7.65
CA ARG A 59 9.53 -6.52 6.93
C ARG A 59 8.79 -5.33 6.34
N ARG A 60 9.40 -4.14 6.39
CA ARG A 60 8.86 -2.93 5.77
C ARG A 60 8.80 -3.12 4.25
N GLU A 61 7.62 -3.07 3.64
CA GLU A 61 7.47 -2.98 2.18
C GLU A 61 7.76 -1.55 1.74
N ASN A 62 6.99 -0.58 2.24
CA ASN A 62 7.13 0.81 1.84
C ASN A 62 6.51 1.77 2.87
N SER A 63 6.67 3.07 2.63
CA SER A 63 5.82 4.10 3.21
C SER A 63 5.34 5.08 2.14
N PHE A 64 4.10 5.54 2.25
CA PHE A 64 3.52 6.45 1.27
C PHE A 64 2.49 7.39 1.91
N VAL A 65 2.17 8.48 1.20
CA VAL A 65 1.11 9.41 1.57
C VAL A 65 -0.18 9.07 0.85
N THR A 66 -1.29 9.57 1.36
CA THR A 66 -2.60 9.49 0.71
C THR A 66 -2.84 10.64 -0.26
N HIS A 67 -3.74 10.43 -1.21
CA HIS A 67 -4.09 11.39 -2.25
C HIS A 67 -4.86 12.59 -1.69
N LYS A 68 -4.50 13.78 -2.18
CA LYS A 68 -5.08 15.05 -1.76
C LYS A 68 -6.58 15.09 -2.08
N GLY A 69 -7.39 15.45 -1.10
CA GLY A 69 -8.84 15.63 -1.23
C GLY A 69 -9.66 14.36 -0.99
N THR A 70 -9.14 13.18 -1.32
CA THR A 70 -9.86 11.90 -1.13
C THR A 70 -9.36 11.14 0.10
N GLY A 71 -8.08 11.29 0.47
CA GLY A 71 -7.44 10.48 1.51
C GLY A 71 -7.24 9.02 1.09
N VAL A 72 -7.40 8.72 -0.20
CA VAL A 72 -7.26 7.37 -0.76
C VAL A 72 -5.78 7.05 -0.97
N PHE A 73 -5.45 5.77 -0.89
CA PHE A 73 -4.18 5.23 -1.33
C PHE A 73 -4.42 3.87 -1.99
N CYS A 74 -3.54 3.52 -2.91
CA CYS A 74 -3.43 2.19 -3.51
C CYS A 74 -1.95 1.91 -3.73
N TYR A 75 -1.50 0.74 -3.28
CA TYR A 75 -0.13 0.31 -3.39
C TYR A 75 -0.09 -1.08 -4.01
N GLY A 76 0.37 -1.15 -5.26
CA GLY A 76 0.63 -2.41 -5.93
C GLY A 76 2.01 -2.96 -5.57
N PHE A 77 2.08 -4.27 -5.33
CA PHE A 77 3.33 -4.96 -5.04
C PHE A 77 4.10 -5.20 -6.34
N PHE A 78 4.81 -4.18 -6.80
CA PHE A 78 5.69 -4.24 -7.96
C PHE A 78 7.15 -4.44 -7.56
N ARG A 79 7.99 -4.79 -8.55
CA ARG A 79 9.45 -4.72 -8.38
C ARG A 79 9.92 -3.29 -8.62
N HIS A 80 10.46 -2.67 -7.58
CA HIS A 80 10.95 -1.29 -7.62
C HIS A 80 12.48 -1.23 -7.76
N ASP A 81 13.00 -0.24 -8.47
CA ASP A 81 14.42 0.09 -8.44
C ASP A 81 14.72 0.79 -7.11
N PRO A 82 15.53 0.19 -6.21
CA PRO A 82 15.77 0.78 -4.91
C PRO A 82 16.71 1.99 -4.90
N THR A 83 17.27 2.35 -6.06
CA THR A 83 18.18 3.49 -6.21
C THR A 83 17.50 4.76 -6.68
N SER A 84 16.18 4.70 -6.97
CA SER A 84 15.41 5.81 -7.51
C SER A 84 14.04 5.94 -6.82
N GLY A 85 13.48 7.17 -6.81
CA GLY A 85 12.08 7.40 -6.43
C GLY A 85 11.73 7.21 -4.95
N GLY A 86 12.70 7.17 -4.04
CA GLY A 86 12.45 7.11 -2.58
C GLY A 86 12.15 5.72 -2.02
N TYR A 87 12.12 4.67 -2.85
CA TYR A 87 11.94 3.28 -2.43
C TYR A 87 13.26 2.66 -1.95
N VAL A 88 13.77 3.09 -0.81
CA VAL A 88 15.14 2.73 -0.38
C VAL A 88 15.22 1.26 0.08
N ALA A 89 16.21 0.52 -0.43
CA ALA A 89 16.51 -0.82 0.06
C ALA A 89 17.28 -0.82 1.40
N PRO A 90 17.19 -1.90 2.20
CA PRO A 90 17.98 -2.02 3.43
C PRO A 90 19.50 -1.99 3.15
N PRO A 91 20.32 -1.70 4.17
CA PRO A 91 21.77 -1.78 4.06
C PRO A 91 22.23 -3.13 3.48
N ASN A 92 23.29 -3.10 2.68
CA ASN A 92 23.87 -4.27 1.98
C ASN A 92 22.98 -4.92 0.89
N TRP A 93 21.92 -4.25 0.44
CA TRP A 93 21.18 -4.71 -0.74
C TRP A 93 22.08 -4.66 -1.98
N PRO A 94 22.12 -5.72 -2.82
CA PRO A 94 22.94 -5.73 -4.02
C PRO A 94 22.63 -4.54 -4.92
N ARG A 95 23.66 -3.78 -5.32
CA ARG A 95 23.49 -2.66 -6.26
C ARG A 95 22.82 -3.16 -7.54
N HIS A 96 21.95 -2.33 -8.12
CA HIS A 96 21.20 -2.59 -9.36
C HIS A 96 20.15 -3.72 -9.31
N HIS A 97 19.91 -4.35 -8.16
CA HIS A 97 18.86 -5.37 -8.03
C HIS A 97 17.54 -4.71 -7.66
N ARG A 98 16.49 -4.96 -8.45
CA ARG A 98 15.15 -4.53 -8.10
C ARG A 98 14.69 -5.18 -6.79
N ARG A 99 14.03 -4.40 -5.95
CA ARG A 99 13.51 -4.84 -4.66
C ARG A 99 12.06 -5.30 -4.79
N GLY A 100 11.72 -6.39 -4.10
CA GLY A 100 10.37 -6.96 -4.07
C GLY A 100 10.05 -7.94 -5.21
N PRO A 101 8.77 -8.23 -5.46
CA PRO A 101 7.60 -7.65 -4.78
C PRO A 101 7.46 -8.17 -3.34
N GLY A 102 6.96 -7.35 -2.42
CA GLY A 102 6.72 -7.73 -1.03
C GLY A 102 5.44 -8.54 -0.79
N VAL A 103 5.05 -9.42 -1.72
CA VAL A 103 3.88 -10.29 -1.55
C VAL A 103 4.18 -11.31 -0.45
N GLY A 104 3.51 -11.17 0.69
CA GLY A 104 3.67 -12.03 1.86
C GLY A 104 2.35 -12.65 2.30
N LYS A 105 2.36 -13.33 3.44
CA LYS A 105 1.18 -14.03 3.98
C LYS A 105 0.17 -13.08 4.63
N ARG A 106 0.65 -11.96 5.16
CA ARG A 106 -0.13 -10.91 5.83
C ARG A 106 0.48 -9.56 5.55
N TYR A 107 -0.35 -8.54 5.63
CA TYR A 107 0.06 -7.15 5.57
C TYR A 107 -0.37 -6.44 6.84
N ARG A 108 0.43 -5.45 7.23
CA ARG A 108 0.10 -4.52 8.29
C ARG A 108 0.29 -3.10 7.79
N VAL A 109 -0.69 -2.24 8.01
CA VAL A 109 -0.53 -0.81 7.77
C VAL A 109 -0.69 -0.05 9.06
N THR A 110 0.31 0.79 9.36
CA THR A 110 0.34 1.63 10.56
C THR A 110 0.43 3.10 10.18
N VAL A 111 -0.30 3.94 10.92
CA VAL A 111 -0.27 5.41 10.78
C VAL A 111 -0.12 6.05 12.14
N ALA A 112 0.79 7.00 12.24
CA ALA A 112 0.97 7.78 13.46
C ALA A 112 -0.26 8.66 13.74
N GLY A 113 -0.79 8.56 14.95
CA GLY A 113 -1.91 9.38 15.41
C GLY A 113 -1.54 10.86 15.54
N PRO A 114 -2.51 11.80 15.52
CA PRO A 114 -2.24 13.21 15.80
C PRO A 114 -1.82 13.48 17.25
N GLY A 115 -0.71 14.21 17.44
CA GLY A 115 -0.24 14.59 18.77
C GLY A 115 0.29 13.37 19.54
N VAL A 116 -0.34 13.06 20.68
CA VAL A 116 0.02 11.93 21.55
C VAL A 116 -0.98 10.77 21.47
N THR A 117 -1.91 10.79 20.50
CA THR A 117 -2.85 9.69 20.32
C THR A 117 -2.13 8.44 19.83
N PRO A 118 -2.61 7.23 20.17
CA PRO A 118 -2.02 5.99 19.69
C PRO A 118 -1.91 5.92 18.16
N ASP A 119 -0.92 5.19 17.70
CA ASP A 119 -0.85 4.75 16.32
C ASP A 119 -2.03 3.84 16.01
N ILE A 120 -2.60 3.99 14.82
CA ILE A 120 -3.64 3.09 14.34
C ILE A 120 -3.00 2.05 13.42
N SER A 121 -3.42 0.81 13.56
CA SER A 121 -2.97 -0.28 12.71
C SER A 121 -4.15 -1.04 12.11
N TRP A 122 -3.93 -1.54 10.90
CA TRP A 122 -4.78 -2.53 10.25
C TRP A 122 -3.92 -3.73 9.89
N GLU A 123 -4.47 -4.93 9.98
CA GLU A 123 -3.87 -6.14 9.45
C GLU A 123 -4.85 -6.89 8.56
N GLY A 124 -4.33 -7.51 7.51
CA GLY A 124 -5.10 -8.34 6.59
C GLY A 124 -4.26 -9.48 6.01
N LEU A 125 -4.95 -10.48 5.47
CA LEU A 125 -4.31 -11.60 4.80
C LEU A 125 -3.76 -11.16 3.43
N GLY A 126 -2.60 -11.71 3.07
CA GLY A 126 -2.12 -11.66 1.69
C GLY A 126 -2.97 -12.54 0.79
N LEU A 127 -2.99 -12.21 -0.50
CA LEU A 127 -3.71 -13.01 -1.48
C LEU A 127 -2.77 -14.05 -2.10
N HIS A 128 -3.36 -15.09 -2.67
CA HIS A 128 -2.64 -15.95 -3.60
C HIS A 128 -2.57 -15.29 -4.99
N PRO A 129 -1.85 -15.86 -5.97
CA PRO A 129 -1.93 -15.39 -7.35
C PRO A 129 -3.36 -15.47 -7.88
N TYR A 130 -3.79 -14.45 -8.62
CA TYR A 130 -5.12 -14.41 -9.22
C TYR A 130 -5.31 -15.54 -10.23
N SER A 131 -6.50 -16.14 -10.24
CA SER A 131 -6.92 -17.10 -11.25
C SER A 131 -8.23 -16.66 -11.91
N PRO A 132 -8.23 -16.26 -13.19
CA PRO A 132 -9.47 -15.91 -13.91
C PRO A 132 -10.40 -17.11 -14.12
N LYS A 133 -9.92 -18.33 -13.85
CA LYS A 133 -10.71 -19.57 -13.90
C LYS A 133 -11.34 -19.90 -12.55
N ASN A 134 -10.95 -19.21 -11.48
CA ASN A 134 -11.55 -19.37 -10.16
C ASN A 134 -12.70 -18.36 -10.00
N PRO A 135 -13.97 -18.81 -9.96
CA PRO A 135 -15.10 -17.88 -9.81
C PRO A 135 -15.05 -17.10 -8.49
N ALA A 136 -14.41 -17.63 -7.45
CA ALA A 136 -14.25 -16.91 -6.18
C ALA A 136 -13.30 -15.71 -6.33
N ASP A 137 -12.20 -15.85 -7.08
CA ASP A 137 -11.24 -14.77 -7.33
C ASP A 137 -11.90 -13.66 -8.15
N VAL A 138 -12.61 -14.04 -9.21
CA VAL A 138 -13.32 -13.10 -10.09
C VAL A 138 -14.37 -12.32 -9.29
N ALA A 139 -15.17 -13.00 -8.47
CA ALA A 139 -16.19 -12.34 -7.66
C ALA A 139 -15.57 -11.44 -6.59
N TYR A 140 -14.48 -11.88 -5.95
CA TYR A 140 -13.77 -11.08 -4.95
C TYR A 140 -13.17 -9.82 -5.57
N GLU A 141 -12.46 -9.94 -6.69
CA GLU A 141 -11.87 -8.84 -7.44
C GLU A 141 -12.92 -7.82 -7.86
N GLN A 142 -14.05 -8.27 -8.43
CA GLN A 142 -15.16 -7.39 -8.78
C GLN A 142 -15.72 -6.62 -7.58
N ALA A 143 -15.84 -7.27 -6.42
CA ALA A 143 -16.32 -6.63 -5.21
C ALA A 143 -15.32 -5.58 -4.68
N GLN A 144 -14.02 -5.87 -4.71
CA GLN A 144 -12.99 -4.92 -4.27
C GLN A 144 -12.84 -3.75 -5.24
N ASN A 145 -12.92 -3.99 -6.55
CA ASN A 145 -12.97 -2.96 -7.58
C ASN A 145 -14.12 -1.97 -7.34
N ALA A 146 -15.33 -2.47 -7.05
CA ALA A 146 -16.47 -1.63 -6.73
C ALA A 146 -16.25 -0.76 -5.48
N ILE A 147 -15.56 -1.29 -4.45
CA ILE A 147 -15.18 -0.51 -3.27
C ILE A 147 -14.16 0.57 -3.65
N LEU A 148 -13.13 0.23 -4.43
CA LEU A 148 -12.11 1.19 -4.87
C LEU A 148 -12.73 2.34 -5.68
N ASP A 149 -13.59 2.00 -6.64
CA ASP A 149 -14.28 2.97 -7.49
C ASP A 149 -15.21 3.89 -6.69
N SER A 150 -15.86 3.35 -5.65
CA SER A 150 -16.75 4.14 -4.78
C SER A 150 -16.02 5.28 -4.06
N TYR A 151 -14.70 5.22 -3.95
CA TYR A 151 -13.93 6.31 -3.34
C TYR A 151 -13.74 7.52 -4.27
N GLY A 152 -14.02 7.38 -5.57
CA GLY A 152 -13.96 8.48 -6.54
C GLY A 152 -12.56 9.07 -6.73
N ASP A 153 -11.50 8.28 -6.50
CA ASP A 153 -10.12 8.73 -6.67
C ASP A 153 -9.64 8.56 -8.12
N ARG A 154 -9.05 9.61 -8.69
CA ARG A 154 -8.65 9.59 -10.11
C ARG A 154 -7.37 8.82 -10.38
N LEU A 155 -6.56 8.57 -9.36
CA LEU A 155 -5.26 7.90 -9.48
C LEU A 155 -5.39 6.41 -9.13
N CYS A 156 -6.22 6.08 -8.14
CA CYS A 156 -6.53 4.70 -7.75
C CYS A 156 -7.79 4.18 -8.43
N ARG A 157 -7.63 3.73 -9.68
CA ARG A 157 -8.73 3.23 -10.54
C ARG A 157 -8.29 2.12 -11.52
N GLN A 158 -7.13 1.54 -11.24
CA GLN A 158 -6.61 0.43 -12.04
C GLN A 158 -7.13 -0.86 -11.41
N HIS A 159 -7.53 -1.80 -12.26
CA HIS A 159 -8.02 -3.14 -11.93
C HIS A 159 -7.24 -4.16 -12.76
#